data_AF-A0A654FSA2-F1
#
_entry.id   AF-A0A654FSA2-F1
#
_cell.length_a   1.000
_cell.length_b   1.000
_cell.length_c   1.000
_cell.angle_alpha   90.00
_cell.angle_beta   90.00
_cell.angle_gamma   90.00
#
_symmetry.space_group_name_H-M   'P 1'
#
loop_
_entity.id
_entity.type
_entity.pdbx_description
1 polymer ?
#
loop_
_entity_poly.entity_id
_entity_poly.type
_entity_poly.pdbx_seq_one_letter_code
_entity_poly.pdbx_strand_id
1 'polypeptide(L)'
;MDPDTEIHILSLIKTSSEAGEVLSSLSRYLQPSTDLRTCREENRAVAIGSISKQFIPFIIKSVCFLHKRLSVVTQESPRDLFRAYDFCLECCELVSYDPLTVQLQRVGLIHCYQAWGWFTHAYNDGFRVLDHLKGPAYDDGFRVREPESKGVPFLPDPEFGGAKLARVQLMVVASIVRSVAMSRDMNDLQYLRGTSLLQGLKPWLRYLDANEHHKFLKLVLSDMGECALSVIREAERFDEAFVHSFCISTLEEYSVSPLPKCHFYKFSRQVNSRYVQKSRVQISRSLDVSRALLCFLWHSLLCYVETLIAYSLSDCDKTGKKLSLLPPLLVLVLHQNKQSSSRVRYAAV
;
A
#
# COMPACT_ATOMS: atom_id res chain seq x y z
N MET A 1 22.35 13.76 -32.88
CA MET A 1 21.42 14.78 -32.35
C MET A 1 22.23 15.85 -31.64
N ASP A 2 21.67 17.05 -31.53
CA ASP A 2 22.33 18.24 -31.00
C ASP A 2 22.37 18.23 -29.45
N PRO A 3 23.56 18.16 -28.81
CA PRO A 3 23.72 18.21 -27.35
C PRO A 3 23.19 19.50 -26.73
N ASP A 4 23.19 20.61 -27.48
CA ASP A 4 22.74 21.90 -26.98
C ASP A 4 21.23 21.90 -26.75
N THR A 5 20.49 21.22 -27.64
CA THR A 5 19.05 20.97 -27.48
C THR A 5 18.76 20.15 -26.22
N GLU A 6 19.52 19.09 -25.92
CA GLU A 6 19.33 18.29 -24.70
C GLU A 6 19.57 19.12 -23.43
N ILE A 7 20.68 19.87 -23.40
CA ILE A 7 21.03 20.73 -22.27
C ILE A 7 19.93 21.77 -22.04
N HIS A 8 19.41 22.36 -23.11
CA HIS A 8 18.31 23.30 -23.05
C HIS A 8 17.05 22.68 -22.44
N ILE A 9 16.59 21.53 -22.93
CA ILE A 9 15.38 20.86 -22.39
C ILE A 9 15.58 20.48 -20.92
N LEU A 10 16.74 19.94 -20.55
CA LEU A 10 17.06 19.59 -19.17
C LEU A 10 17.11 20.82 -18.25
N SER A 11 17.49 21.99 -18.77
CA SER A 11 17.40 23.27 -18.07
C SER A 11 15.94 23.66 -17.86
N LEU A 12 15.11 23.61 -18.91
CA LEU A 12 13.67 23.91 -18.84
C LEU A 12 12.96 23.07 -17.77
N ILE A 13 13.23 21.75 -17.70
CA ILE A 13 12.65 20.87 -16.67
C ILE A 13 12.95 21.39 -15.26
N LYS A 14 14.15 21.93 -15.02
CA LYS A 14 14.58 22.40 -13.70
C LYS A 14 14.03 23.77 -13.35
N THR A 15 14.02 24.70 -14.31
CA THR A 15 13.90 26.14 -14.00
C THR A 15 12.72 26.83 -14.65
N SER A 16 12.13 26.28 -15.73
CA SER A 16 11.01 26.95 -16.41
C SER A 16 9.77 26.94 -15.54
N SER A 17 9.16 28.10 -15.34
CA SER A 17 7.84 28.23 -14.69
C SER A 17 6.69 27.76 -15.58
N GLU A 18 6.94 27.56 -16.88
CA GLU A 18 5.94 27.15 -17.86
C GLU A 18 6.01 25.64 -18.12
N ALA A 19 5.23 24.88 -17.36
CA ALA A 19 5.16 23.42 -17.49
C ALA A 19 4.79 22.94 -18.92
N GLY A 20 4.01 23.72 -19.67
CA GLY A 20 3.63 23.39 -21.05
C GLY A 20 4.81 23.45 -22.04
N GLU A 21 5.76 24.37 -21.82
CA GLU A 21 6.98 24.46 -22.62
C GLU A 21 7.86 23.21 -22.44
N VAL A 22 7.95 22.72 -21.20
CA VAL A 22 8.66 21.48 -20.87
C VAL A 22 8.07 20.29 -21.64
N LEU A 23 6.74 20.11 -21.56
CA LEU A 23 6.05 19.01 -22.23
C LEU A 23 6.21 19.08 -23.76
N SER A 24 6.00 20.25 -24.35
CA SER A 24 6.09 20.42 -25.80
C SER A 24 7.51 20.18 -26.33
N SER A 25 8.52 20.65 -25.60
CA SER A 25 9.93 20.46 -25.96
C SER A 25 10.38 19.01 -25.83
N LEU A 26 9.98 18.33 -24.74
CA LEU A 26 10.22 16.89 -24.55
C LEU A 26 9.54 16.06 -25.63
N SER A 27 8.27 16.34 -25.93
CA SER A 27 7.49 15.60 -26.93
C SER A 27 8.12 15.72 -28.32
N ARG A 28 8.56 16.93 -28.69
CA ARG A 28 9.24 17.17 -29.96
C ARG A 28 10.57 16.43 -30.04
N TYR A 29 11.36 16.46 -28.97
CA TYR A 29 12.68 15.81 -28.94
C TYR A 29 12.59 14.28 -28.96
N LEU A 30 11.61 13.70 -28.25
CA LEU A 30 11.40 12.26 -28.15
C LEU A 30 10.50 11.68 -29.25
N GLN A 31 9.99 12.50 -30.19
CA GLN A 31 9.17 12.02 -31.31
C GLN A 31 9.74 10.76 -32.02
N PRO A 32 11.07 10.65 -32.28
CA PRO A 32 11.62 9.46 -32.93
C PRO A 32 11.43 8.16 -32.13
N SER A 33 11.30 8.22 -30.80
CA SER A 33 11.04 7.02 -29.99
C SER A 33 9.58 6.58 -30.07
N THR A 34 8.65 7.51 -30.25
CA THR A 34 7.23 7.20 -30.46
C THR A 34 6.94 6.62 -31.84
N ASP A 35 7.70 7.04 -32.86
CA ASP A 35 7.60 6.49 -34.22
C ASP A 35 7.96 4.99 -34.29
N LEU A 36 8.63 4.45 -33.26
CA LEU A 36 8.85 3.00 -33.13
C LEU A 36 7.55 2.20 -33.03
N ARG A 37 6.44 2.81 -32.61
CA ARG A 37 5.13 2.16 -32.56
C ARG A 37 4.58 1.83 -33.96
N THR A 38 5.01 2.56 -34.98
CA THR A 38 4.55 2.39 -36.37
C THR A 38 5.57 1.66 -37.26
N CYS A 39 6.73 1.29 -36.71
CA CYS A 39 7.78 0.59 -37.42
C CYS A 39 7.41 -0.88 -37.69
N ARG A 40 7.76 -1.41 -38.86
CA ARG A 40 7.59 -2.85 -39.19
C ARG A 40 8.40 -3.73 -38.23
N GLU A 41 7.82 -4.86 -37.81
CA GLU A 41 8.40 -5.76 -36.80
C GLU A 41 9.82 -6.24 -37.16
N GLU A 42 10.07 -6.54 -38.43
CA GLU A 42 11.36 -7.02 -38.96
C GLU A 42 12.53 -6.05 -38.68
N ASN A 43 12.27 -4.75 -38.66
CA ASN A 43 13.29 -3.71 -38.40
C ASN A 43 13.27 -3.20 -36.96
N ARG A 44 12.29 -3.64 -36.16
CA ARG A 44 11.97 -3.05 -34.87
C ARG A 44 13.06 -3.29 -33.83
N ALA A 45 13.64 -4.49 -33.77
CA ALA A 45 14.69 -4.81 -32.80
C ALA A 45 15.97 -3.98 -33.02
N VAL A 46 16.38 -3.79 -34.28
CA VAL A 46 17.54 -2.98 -34.65
C VAL A 46 17.27 -1.49 -34.41
N ALA A 47 16.07 -1.02 -34.79
CA ALA A 47 15.65 0.36 -34.56
C ALA A 47 15.56 0.68 -33.05
N ILE A 48 15.00 -0.22 -32.24
CA ILE A 48 15.02 -0.12 -30.78
C ILE A 48 16.46 0.01 -30.31
N GLY A 49 17.38 -0.88 -30.69
CA GLY A 49 18.75 -0.79 -30.20
C GLY A 49 19.49 0.50 -30.52
N SER A 50 19.25 1.07 -31.70
CA SER A 50 19.81 2.39 -32.06
C SER A 50 19.19 3.52 -31.22
N ILE A 51 17.85 3.52 -31.11
CA ILE A 51 17.10 4.56 -30.39
C ILE A 51 17.33 4.48 -28.88
N SER A 52 17.38 3.28 -28.31
CA SER A 52 17.67 3.05 -26.89
C SER A 52 19.00 3.68 -26.49
N LYS A 53 20.07 3.41 -27.25
CA LYS A 53 21.41 3.97 -26.97
C LYS A 53 21.41 5.49 -27.02
N GLN A 54 20.62 6.06 -27.92
CA GLN A 54 20.54 7.50 -28.11
C GLN A 54 19.72 8.19 -27.01
N PHE A 55 18.53 7.68 -26.69
CA PHE A 55 17.56 8.42 -25.89
C PHE A 55 17.48 7.98 -24.42
N ILE A 56 17.86 6.75 -24.06
CA ILE A 56 17.76 6.28 -22.66
C ILE A 56 18.49 7.20 -21.68
N PRO A 57 19.75 7.63 -21.92
CA PRO A 57 20.44 8.50 -20.97
C PRO A 57 19.70 9.82 -20.74
N PHE A 58 19.18 10.42 -21.82
CA PHE A 58 18.39 11.65 -21.77
C PHE A 58 17.06 11.44 -21.01
N ILE A 59 16.33 10.36 -21.31
CA ILE A 59 15.04 10.07 -20.68
C ILE A 59 15.23 9.81 -19.18
N ILE A 60 16.22 9.00 -18.78
CA ILE A 60 16.51 8.73 -17.36
C ILE A 60 16.84 10.04 -16.62
N LYS A 61 17.62 10.93 -17.24
CA LYS A 61 17.99 12.22 -16.64
C LYS A 61 16.78 13.15 -16.53
N SER A 62 15.91 13.15 -17.53
CA SER A 62 14.64 13.90 -17.54
C SER A 62 13.70 13.41 -16.43
N VAL A 63 13.50 12.09 -16.31
CA VAL A 63 12.73 11.45 -15.24
C VAL A 63 13.29 11.83 -13.87
N CYS A 64 14.61 11.78 -13.68
CA CYS A 64 15.24 12.20 -12.42
C CYS A 64 14.94 13.67 -12.06
N PHE A 65 15.00 14.59 -13.03
CA PHE A 65 14.71 16.01 -12.78
C PHE A 65 13.23 16.27 -12.57
N LEU A 66 12.35 15.63 -13.32
CA LEU A 66 10.90 15.69 -13.13
C LEU A 66 10.50 15.15 -11.76
N HIS A 67 11.03 14.00 -11.36
CA HIS A 67 10.79 13.44 -10.02
C HIS A 67 11.23 14.40 -8.92
N LYS A 68 12.44 14.97 -9.00
CA LYS A 68 12.92 15.94 -8.02
C LYS A 68 12.00 17.16 -7.93
N ARG A 69 11.62 17.72 -9.08
CA ARG A 69 10.72 18.89 -9.13
C ARG A 69 9.33 18.58 -8.59
N LEU A 70 8.76 17.43 -8.93
CA LEU A 70 7.43 17.01 -8.49
C LEU A 70 7.41 16.43 -7.07
N SER A 71 8.56 16.13 -6.48
CA SER A 71 8.63 15.69 -5.07
C SER A 71 8.33 16.83 -4.09
N VAL A 72 8.39 18.08 -4.55
CA VAL A 72 8.06 19.28 -3.76
C VAL A 72 6.78 19.90 -4.31
N VAL A 73 5.77 20.07 -3.47
CA VAL A 73 4.51 20.71 -3.85
C VAL A 73 4.74 22.22 -3.95
N THR A 74 4.45 22.80 -5.12
CA THR A 74 4.58 24.24 -5.40
C THR A 74 3.22 24.83 -5.81
N GLN A 75 3.17 26.15 -6.03
CA GLN A 75 1.94 26.83 -6.51
C GLN A 75 1.72 26.70 -8.02
N GLU A 76 2.68 26.18 -8.76
CA GLU A 76 2.56 25.96 -10.20
C GLU A 76 1.58 24.82 -10.50
N SER A 77 0.84 24.92 -11.61
CA SER A 77 0.03 23.80 -12.09
C SER A 77 0.96 22.66 -12.53
N PRO A 78 1.00 21.51 -11.84
CA PRO A 78 1.97 20.45 -12.13
C PRO A 78 1.51 19.55 -13.30
N ARG A 79 0.34 19.81 -13.89
CA ARG A 79 -0.33 18.89 -14.82
C ARG A 79 0.56 18.53 -16.00
N ASP A 80 1.20 19.51 -16.63
CA ASP A 80 2.04 19.25 -17.80
C ASP A 80 3.40 18.63 -17.41
N LEU A 81 3.90 18.88 -16.20
CA LEU A 81 5.08 18.18 -15.67
C LEU A 81 4.77 16.70 -15.41
N PHE A 82 3.60 16.39 -14.85
CA PHE A 82 3.15 15.00 -14.69
C PHE A 82 2.98 14.29 -16.03
N ARG A 83 2.39 14.97 -17.03
CA ARG A 83 2.30 14.44 -18.40
C ARG A 83 3.66 14.22 -19.03
N ALA A 84 4.60 15.15 -18.82
CA ALA A 84 5.97 15.01 -19.30
C ALA A 84 6.66 13.81 -18.65
N TYR A 85 6.46 13.60 -17.35
CA TYR A 85 6.99 12.43 -16.63
C TYR A 85 6.39 11.14 -17.19
N ASP A 86 5.06 11.04 -17.25
CA ASP A 86 4.40 9.84 -17.79
C ASP A 86 4.84 9.53 -19.22
N PHE A 87 4.92 10.55 -20.08
CA PHE A 87 5.42 10.42 -21.45
C PHE A 87 6.87 9.93 -21.53
N CYS A 88 7.76 10.42 -20.66
CA CYS A 88 9.12 9.90 -20.56
C CYS A 88 9.14 8.41 -20.19
N LEU A 89 8.28 7.99 -19.26
CA LEU A 89 8.18 6.59 -18.85
C LEU A 89 7.62 5.71 -19.96
N GLU A 90 6.60 6.16 -20.69
CA GLU A 90 6.09 5.45 -21.86
C GLU A 90 7.16 5.29 -22.94
N CYS A 91 7.97 6.32 -23.19
CA CYS A 91 9.11 6.22 -24.09
C CYS A 91 10.12 5.18 -23.58
N CYS A 92 10.42 5.17 -22.28
CA CYS A 92 11.25 4.15 -21.65
C CYS A 92 10.68 2.73 -21.81
N GLU A 93 9.37 2.53 -21.68
CA GLU A 93 8.75 1.20 -21.86
C GLU A 93 8.90 0.67 -23.30
N LEU A 94 8.98 1.57 -24.28
CA LEU A 94 9.18 1.19 -25.69
C LEU A 94 10.62 0.78 -26.01
N VAL A 95 11.60 1.36 -25.31
CA VAL A 95 13.02 1.26 -25.68
C VAL A 95 13.92 0.61 -24.62
N SER A 96 13.44 0.42 -23.39
CA SER A 96 14.24 -0.13 -22.29
C SER A 96 14.39 -1.64 -22.40
N TYR A 97 15.61 -2.12 -22.14
CA TYR A 97 15.91 -3.54 -21.97
C TYR A 97 15.67 -4.06 -20.54
N ASP A 98 15.39 -3.16 -19.58
CA ASP A 98 15.04 -3.53 -18.19
C ASP A 98 13.64 -2.98 -17.84
N PRO A 99 12.57 -3.74 -18.16
CA PRO A 99 11.19 -3.32 -17.88
C PRO A 99 10.92 -3.09 -16.39
N LEU A 100 11.58 -3.85 -15.51
CA LEU A 100 11.36 -3.74 -14.06
C LEU A 100 11.91 -2.43 -13.50
N THR A 101 13.05 -1.97 -14.01
CA THR A 101 13.57 -0.64 -13.65
C THR A 101 12.66 0.48 -14.12
N VAL A 102 12.01 0.34 -15.28
CA VAL A 102 11.01 1.32 -15.72
C VAL A 102 9.79 1.33 -14.79
N GLN A 103 9.30 0.17 -14.38
CA GLN A 103 8.22 0.08 -13.40
C GLN A 103 8.60 0.67 -12.03
N LEU A 104 9.85 0.52 -11.59
CA LEU A 104 10.34 1.19 -10.38
C LEU A 104 10.32 2.72 -10.51
N GLN A 105 10.65 3.27 -11.68
CA GLN A 105 10.50 4.71 -11.93
C GLN A 105 9.02 5.14 -11.95
N ARG A 106 8.13 4.29 -12.48
CA ARG A 106 6.68 4.49 -12.45
C ARG A 106 6.13 4.52 -11.01
N VAL A 107 6.68 3.73 -10.09
CA VAL A 107 6.39 3.86 -8.66
C VAL A 107 6.81 5.23 -8.12
N GLY A 108 7.92 5.79 -8.59
CA GLY A 108 8.34 7.16 -8.28
C GLY A 108 7.30 8.20 -8.72
N LEU A 109 6.71 8.06 -9.90
CA LEU A 109 5.60 8.90 -10.38
C LEU A 109 4.36 8.76 -9.49
N ILE A 110 3.99 7.54 -9.10
CA ILE A 110 2.87 7.27 -8.17
C ILE A 110 3.07 8.02 -6.86
N HIS A 111 4.27 7.99 -6.28
CA HIS A 111 4.57 8.73 -5.06
C HIS A 111 4.45 10.25 -5.24
N CYS A 112 4.85 10.79 -6.41
CA CYS A 112 4.61 12.18 -6.74
C CYS A 112 3.10 12.49 -6.77
N TYR A 113 2.27 11.68 -7.42
CA TYR A 113 0.81 11.88 -7.38
C TYR A 113 0.27 11.91 -5.95
N GLN A 114 0.73 11.01 -5.09
CA GLN A 114 0.31 10.98 -3.69
C GLN A 114 0.73 12.23 -2.90
N ALA A 115 1.94 12.74 -3.13
CA ALA A 115 2.42 13.97 -2.49
C ALA A 115 1.56 15.19 -2.88
N TRP A 116 1.04 15.21 -4.11
CA TRP A 116 0.13 16.25 -4.62
C TRP A 116 -1.36 15.99 -4.32
N GLY A 117 -1.68 14.92 -3.59
CA GLY A 117 -3.06 14.55 -3.27
C GLY A 117 -3.86 13.98 -4.45
N TRP A 118 -3.21 13.64 -5.56
CA TRP A 118 -3.85 13.09 -6.77
C TRP A 118 -4.03 11.57 -6.65
N PHE A 119 -4.71 11.14 -5.59
CA PHE A 119 -4.79 9.73 -5.21
C PHE A 119 -5.49 8.85 -6.26
N THR A 120 -6.45 9.38 -7.03
CA THR A 120 -7.07 8.62 -8.13
C THR A 120 -6.07 8.31 -9.25
N HIS A 121 -5.17 9.25 -9.57
CA HIS A 121 -4.10 8.99 -10.54
C HIS A 121 -3.11 7.95 -10.00
N ALA A 122 -2.68 8.11 -8.75
CA ALA A 122 -1.80 7.14 -8.07
C ALA A 122 -2.41 5.72 -8.02
N TYR A 123 -3.71 5.62 -7.74
CA TYR A 123 -4.45 4.35 -7.72
C TYR A 123 -4.45 3.70 -9.10
N ASN A 124 -4.85 4.43 -10.15
CA ASN A 124 -4.92 3.91 -11.51
C ASN A 124 -3.55 3.47 -12.03
N ASP A 125 -2.51 4.28 -11.76
CA ASP A 125 -1.14 3.95 -12.14
C ASP A 125 -0.59 2.74 -11.39
N GLY A 126 -0.97 2.56 -10.13
CA GLY A 126 -0.62 1.35 -9.39
C GLY A 126 -1.14 0.08 -10.09
N PHE A 127 -2.40 0.09 -10.54
CA PHE A 127 -2.95 -1.03 -11.31
C PHE A 127 -2.28 -1.18 -12.68
N ARG A 128 -1.97 -0.07 -13.37
CA ARG A 128 -1.17 -0.10 -14.60
C ARG A 128 0.16 -0.82 -14.38
N VAL A 129 0.88 -0.53 -13.30
CA VAL A 129 2.13 -1.24 -12.97
C VAL A 129 1.86 -2.72 -12.73
N LEU A 130 0.86 -3.09 -11.91
CA LEU A 130 0.54 -4.49 -11.63
C LEU A 130 0.24 -5.29 -12.92
N ASP A 131 -0.48 -4.68 -13.87
CA ASP A 131 -0.76 -5.33 -15.15
C ASP A 131 0.51 -5.54 -16.00
N HIS A 132 1.48 -4.63 -15.95
CA HIS A 132 2.78 -4.83 -16.60
C HIS A 132 3.61 -5.94 -15.92
N LEU A 133 3.50 -6.09 -14.60
CA LEU A 133 4.19 -7.14 -13.86
C LEU A 133 3.61 -8.54 -14.10
N LYS A 134 2.37 -8.67 -14.59
CA LYS A 134 1.75 -9.95 -14.95
C LYS A 134 2.24 -10.55 -16.27
N GLY A 135 2.81 -9.72 -17.14
CA GLY A 135 3.07 -10.08 -18.54
C GLY A 135 4.14 -11.16 -18.73
N PRO A 136 4.24 -11.75 -19.94
CA PRO A 136 5.21 -12.80 -20.29
C PRO A 136 6.68 -12.33 -20.24
N ALA A 137 6.93 -11.04 -19.98
CA ALA A 137 8.26 -10.43 -19.95
C ALA A 137 9.14 -10.89 -18.77
N TYR A 138 8.56 -11.60 -17.80
CA TYR A 138 9.28 -12.16 -16.64
C TYR A 138 9.30 -13.69 -16.65
N ASP A 139 8.81 -14.30 -17.73
CA ASP A 139 8.83 -15.74 -17.94
C ASP A 139 10.24 -16.14 -18.37
N ASP A 140 11.01 -16.75 -17.46
CA ASP A 140 12.34 -17.28 -17.71
C ASP A 140 12.27 -18.53 -18.60
N GLY A 141 11.83 -18.36 -19.85
CA GLY A 141 11.97 -19.30 -20.96
C GLY A 141 11.45 -20.74 -20.78
N PHE A 142 10.81 -21.09 -19.67
CA PHE A 142 10.48 -22.46 -19.32
C PHE A 142 9.03 -22.59 -18.85
N ARG A 143 8.17 -22.87 -19.84
CA ARG A 143 6.90 -23.61 -19.80
C ARG A 143 5.61 -22.78 -19.94
N VAL A 144 4.79 -23.28 -20.86
CA VAL A 144 3.41 -22.90 -21.12
C VAL A 144 2.60 -22.93 -19.82
N ARG A 145 1.99 -21.80 -19.47
CA ARG A 145 1.13 -21.64 -18.30
C ARG A 145 -0.16 -22.46 -18.48
N GLU A 146 -0.36 -23.47 -17.65
CA GLU A 146 -1.67 -24.10 -17.49
C GLU A 146 -2.66 -23.09 -16.86
N PRO A 147 -3.91 -23.04 -17.33
CA PRO A 147 -4.83 -21.94 -17.05
C PRO A 147 -5.59 -22.18 -15.74
N GLU A 148 -4.92 -22.31 -14.58
CA GLU A 148 -5.65 -22.56 -13.33
C GLU A 148 -4.85 -22.23 -12.05
N SER A 149 -4.20 -21.07 -11.97
CA SER A 149 -3.65 -20.62 -10.67
C SER A 149 -4.70 -19.87 -9.86
N LYS A 150 -5.00 -20.38 -8.65
CA LYS A 150 -5.83 -19.80 -7.58
C LYS A 150 -5.21 -18.52 -6.99
N GLY A 151 -4.64 -17.65 -7.83
CA GLY A 151 -4.05 -16.39 -7.43
C GLY A 151 -5.08 -15.26 -7.46
N VAL A 152 -4.85 -14.23 -6.63
CA VAL A 152 -5.56 -12.95 -6.79
C VAL A 152 -5.31 -12.47 -8.22
N PRO A 153 -6.33 -12.05 -9.00
CA PRO A 153 -6.22 -11.76 -10.44
C PRO A 153 -5.19 -10.68 -10.83
N PHE A 154 -4.50 -10.09 -9.87
CA PHE A 154 -3.65 -8.91 -9.98
C PHE A 154 -2.15 -9.16 -9.72
N LEU A 155 -1.76 -10.37 -9.32
CA LEU A 155 -0.40 -10.66 -8.89
C LEU A 155 0.20 -11.80 -9.74
N PRO A 156 1.46 -11.69 -10.20
CA PRO A 156 2.16 -12.82 -10.79
C PRO A 156 2.35 -13.95 -9.77
N ASP A 157 2.82 -15.10 -10.24
CA ASP A 157 3.11 -16.22 -9.36
C ASP A 157 4.39 -15.93 -8.55
N PRO A 158 4.33 -15.98 -7.20
CA PRO A 158 5.48 -15.72 -6.33
C PRO A 158 6.63 -16.70 -6.53
N GLU A 159 6.43 -17.88 -7.12
CA GLU A 159 7.50 -18.85 -7.38
C GLU A 159 8.47 -18.41 -8.48
N PHE A 160 8.01 -17.55 -9.39
CA PHE A 160 8.76 -17.11 -10.56
C PHE A 160 9.31 -15.69 -10.42
N GLY A 161 9.08 -15.04 -9.27
CA GLY A 161 9.52 -13.68 -8.99
C GLY A 161 10.73 -13.63 -8.07
N GLY A 162 11.88 -13.17 -8.58
CA GLY A 162 13.03 -12.86 -7.73
C GLY A 162 12.76 -11.69 -6.76
N ALA A 163 13.66 -11.48 -5.79
CA ALA A 163 13.52 -10.44 -4.76
C ALA A 163 13.30 -9.02 -5.32
N LYS A 164 13.86 -8.69 -6.48
CA LYS A 164 13.66 -7.39 -7.16
C LYS A 164 12.19 -7.21 -7.57
N LEU A 165 11.56 -8.22 -8.15
CA LEU A 165 10.15 -8.19 -8.54
C LEU A 165 9.24 -8.07 -7.31
N ALA A 166 9.51 -8.89 -6.29
CA ALA A 166 8.79 -8.85 -5.02
C ALA A 166 8.77 -7.44 -4.42
N ARG A 167 9.94 -6.77 -4.36
CA ARG A 167 10.05 -5.40 -3.85
C ARG A 167 9.19 -4.41 -4.63
N VAL A 168 9.25 -4.42 -5.97
CA VAL A 168 8.44 -3.52 -6.79
C VAL A 168 6.95 -3.77 -6.55
N GLN A 169 6.54 -5.03 -6.52
CA GLN A 169 5.14 -5.40 -6.31
C GLN A 169 4.62 -4.98 -4.93
N LEU A 170 5.40 -5.19 -3.87
CA LEU A 170 5.07 -4.75 -2.52
C LEU A 170 4.96 -3.23 -2.46
N MET A 171 5.89 -2.49 -3.06
CA MET A 171 5.83 -1.02 -3.14
C MET A 171 4.55 -0.55 -3.84
N VAL A 172 4.23 -1.11 -5.02
CA VAL A 172 3.04 -0.74 -5.80
C VAL A 172 1.76 -1.00 -5.01
N VAL A 173 1.62 -2.16 -4.38
CA VAL A 173 0.42 -2.48 -3.60
C VAL A 173 0.30 -1.57 -2.38
N ALA A 174 1.40 -1.28 -1.68
CA ALA A 174 1.39 -0.30 -0.60
C ALA A 174 0.94 1.09 -1.11
N SER A 175 1.41 1.52 -2.27
CA SER A 175 0.98 2.78 -2.89
C SER A 175 -0.51 2.75 -3.29
N ILE A 176 -1.05 1.63 -3.78
CA ILE A 176 -2.48 1.51 -4.07
C ILE A 176 -3.31 1.67 -2.79
N VAL A 177 -2.97 0.91 -1.74
CA VAL A 177 -3.69 0.96 -0.46
C VAL A 177 -3.61 2.36 0.15
N ARG A 178 -2.44 3.00 0.13
CA ARG A 178 -2.26 4.38 0.57
C ARG A 178 -3.13 5.36 -0.21
N SER A 179 -3.25 5.19 -1.52
CA SER A 179 -4.10 6.04 -2.36
C SER A 179 -5.57 5.91 -1.98
N VAL A 180 -6.02 4.69 -1.68
CA VAL A 180 -7.38 4.45 -1.17
C VAL A 180 -7.58 5.08 0.21
N ALA A 181 -6.60 4.94 1.10
CA ALA A 181 -6.66 5.45 2.47
C ALA A 181 -6.76 6.98 2.55
N MET A 182 -6.08 7.68 1.64
CA MET A 182 -5.95 9.14 1.69
C MET A 182 -6.97 9.86 0.79
N SER A 183 -7.61 9.16 -0.13
CA SER A 183 -8.64 9.72 -0.99
C SER A 183 -9.99 9.85 -0.27
N ARG A 184 -10.74 10.88 -0.62
CA ARG A 184 -12.14 11.06 -0.19
C ARG A 184 -13.14 10.56 -1.22
N ASP A 185 -12.70 10.26 -2.44
CA ASP A 185 -13.60 9.99 -3.57
C ASP A 185 -13.70 8.49 -3.90
N MET A 186 -13.17 7.62 -3.04
CA MET A 186 -13.16 6.17 -3.27
C MET A 186 -14.52 5.53 -3.00
N ASN A 187 -14.83 4.48 -3.75
CA ASN A 187 -16.01 3.64 -3.53
C ASN A 187 -15.67 2.30 -2.86
N ASP A 188 -16.71 1.56 -2.49
CA ASP A 188 -16.65 0.23 -1.86
C ASP A 188 -15.77 -0.75 -2.66
N LEU A 189 -15.94 -0.81 -3.97
CA LEU A 189 -15.15 -1.67 -4.85
C LEU A 189 -13.65 -1.36 -4.77
N GLN A 190 -13.27 -0.08 -4.68
CA GLN A 190 -11.87 0.33 -4.57
C GLN A 190 -11.27 -0.06 -3.21
N TYR A 191 -12.03 0.06 -2.12
CA TYR A 191 -11.63 -0.45 -0.80
C TYR A 191 -11.46 -1.98 -0.78
N LEU A 192 -12.40 -2.72 -1.38
CA LEU A 192 -12.33 -4.17 -1.49
C LEU A 192 -11.13 -4.61 -2.33
N ARG A 193 -10.89 -3.95 -3.46
CA ARG A 193 -9.72 -4.22 -4.31
C ARG A 193 -8.41 -4.02 -3.55
N GLY A 194 -8.24 -2.88 -2.85
CA GLY A 194 -7.07 -2.63 -2.02
C GLY A 194 -6.82 -3.74 -0.99
N THR A 195 -7.88 -4.18 -0.32
CA THR A 195 -7.81 -5.27 0.67
C THR A 195 -7.46 -6.61 0.04
N SER A 196 -8.04 -6.94 -1.11
CA SER A 196 -7.77 -8.19 -1.82
C SER A 196 -6.31 -8.32 -2.26
N LEU A 197 -5.68 -7.19 -2.67
CA LEU A 197 -4.27 -7.16 -3.01
C LEU A 197 -3.39 -7.54 -1.83
N LEU A 198 -3.71 -7.06 -0.62
CA LEU A 198 -2.95 -7.38 0.59
C LEU A 198 -2.98 -8.86 0.94
N GLN A 199 -4.14 -9.51 0.79
CA GLN A 199 -4.25 -10.96 0.99
C GLN A 199 -3.37 -11.71 -0.01
N GLY A 200 -3.35 -11.26 -1.26
CA GLY A 200 -2.50 -11.82 -2.30
C GLY A 200 -1.00 -11.61 -2.09
N LEU A 201 -0.59 -10.68 -1.24
CA LEU A 201 0.83 -10.41 -0.96
C LEU A 201 1.47 -11.39 0.04
N LYS A 202 0.70 -12.15 0.82
CA LYS A 202 1.24 -13.05 1.86
C LYS A 202 2.39 -13.94 1.35
N PRO A 203 2.30 -14.58 0.16
CA PRO A 203 3.40 -15.38 -0.39
C PRO A 203 4.66 -14.57 -0.74
N TRP A 204 4.52 -13.28 -1.06
CA TRP A 204 5.60 -12.38 -1.47
C TRP A 204 6.42 -11.85 -0.29
N LEU A 205 5.87 -11.90 0.92
CA LEU A 205 6.56 -11.44 2.13
C LEU A 205 7.81 -12.25 2.47
N ARG A 206 7.93 -13.48 1.95
CA ARG A 206 9.11 -14.34 2.12
C ARG A 206 10.40 -13.76 1.53
N TYR A 207 10.30 -12.80 0.60
CA TYR A 207 11.44 -12.15 -0.03
C TYR A 207 11.98 -10.94 0.75
N LEU A 208 11.32 -10.58 1.85
CA LEU A 208 11.75 -9.51 2.73
C LEU A 208 12.54 -10.07 3.91
N ASP A 209 13.58 -9.36 4.32
CA ASP A 209 14.18 -9.62 5.64
C ASP A 209 13.22 -9.22 6.77
N ALA A 210 13.53 -9.61 8.02
CA ALA A 210 12.67 -9.33 9.16
C ALA A 210 12.39 -7.83 9.40
N ASN A 211 13.36 -6.96 9.09
CA ASN A 211 13.23 -5.51 9.27
C ASN A 211 12.40 -4.88 8.15
N GLU A 212 12.62 -5.29 6.90
CA GLU A 212 11.82 -4.88 5.74
C GLU A 212 10.38 -5.34 5.90
N HIS A 213 10.17 -6.58 6.32
CA HIS A 213 8.85 -7.14 6.59
C HIS A 213 8.13 -6.36 7.70
N HIS A 214 8.81 -6.04 8.80
CA HIS A 214 8.23 -5.22 9.87
C HIS A 214 7.82 -3.82 9.39
N LYS A 215 8.70 -3.14 8.64
CA LYS A 215 8.42 -1.80 8.07
C LYS A 215 7.25 -1.84 7.11
N PHE A 216 7.21 -2.84 6.24
CA PHE A 216 6.15 -3.03 5.26
C PHE A 216 4.80 -3.23 5.93
N LEU A 217 4.70 -4.18 6.88
CA LEU A 217 3.46 -4.44 7.62
C LEU A 217 3.00 -3.20 8.39
N LYS A 218 3.92 -2.48 9.04
CA LYS A 218 3.59 -1.26 9.77
C LYS A 218 2.98 -0.20 8.86
N LEU A 219 3.57 0.01 7.68
CA LEU A 219 3.09 0.96 6.69
C LEU A 219 1.69 0.58 6.20
N VAL A 220 1.55 -0.63 5.68
CA VAL A 220 0.31 -1.11 5.06
C VAL A 220 -0.84 -1.19 6.06
N LEU A 221 -0.58 -1.72 7.26
CA LEU A 221 -1.63 -1.79 8.29
C LEU A 221 -2.06 -0.39 8.72
N SER A 222 -1.13 0.55 8.84
CA SER A 222 -1.48 1.95 9.12
C SER A 222 -2.40 2.54 8.04
N ASP A 223 -2.10 2.32 6.76
CA ASP A 223 -2.94 2.82 5.67
C ASP A 223 -4.31 2.09 5.66
N MET A 224 -4.36 0.79 5.96
CA MET A 224 -5.63 0.05 6.13
C MET A 224 -6.46 0.56 7.32
N GLY A 225 -5.80 0.92 8.42
CA GLY A 225 -6.47 1.57 9.54
C GLY A 225 -7.11 2.89 9.13
N GLU A 226 -6.41 3.72 8.35
CA GLU A 226 -6.97 4.96 7.80
C GLU A 226 -8.11 4.69 6.79
N CYS A 227 -8.03 3.63 5.99
CA CYS A 227 -9.16 3.18 5.16
C CYS A 227 -10.41 2.92 6.02
N ALA A 228 -10.27 2.13 7.09
CA ALA A 228 -11.39 1.79 7.96
C ALA A 228 -11.97 3.04 8.65
N LEU A 229 -11.10 3.94 9.13
CA LEU A 229 -11.54 5.20 9.74
C LEU A 229 -12.26 6.12 8.74
N SER A 230 -11.85 6.10 7.47
CA SER A 230 -12.50 6.86 6.40
C SER A 230 -13.87 6.27 6.05
N VAL A 231 -13.99 4.96 5.93
CA VAL A 231 -15.27 4.25 5.76
C VAL A 231 -16.24 4.58 6.91
N ILE A 232 -15.78 4.60 8.16
CA ILE A 232 -16.63 5.00 9.31
C ILE A 232 -17.07 6.45 9.21
N ARG A 233 -16.12 7.35 8.93
CA ARG A 233 -16.37 8.79 8.78
C ARG A 233 -17.48 9.02 7.75
N GLU A 234 -17.40 8.31 6.63
CA GLU A 234 -18.28 8.47 5.48
C GLU A 234 -19.33 7.37 5.36
N ALA A 235 -19.63 6.64 6.45
CA ALA A 235 -20.55 5.49 6.46
C ALA A 235 -21.95 5.72 5.84
N GLU A 236 -22.38 6.97 5.65
CA GLU A 236 -23.65 7.27 4.97
C GLU A 236 -23.58 6.99 3.45
N ARG A 237 -22.38 6.94 2.87
CA ARG A 237 -22.14 6.62 1.47
C ARG A 237 -22.10 5.12 1.18
N PHE A 238 -22.09 4.29 2.21
CA PHE A 238 -21.82 2.86 2.11
C PHE A 238 -22.95 2.04 2.73
N ASP A 239 -23.06 0.79 2.27
CA ASP A 239 -23.92 -0.19 2.91
C ASP A 239 -23.44 -0.53 4.33
N GLU A 240 -24.37 -0.72 5.27
CA GLU A 240 -24.05 -0.97 6.68
C GLU A 240 -23.24 -2.26 6.87
N ALA A 241 -23.58 -3.33 6.14
CA ALA A 241 -22.86 -4.58 6.21
C ALA A 241 -21.44 -4.45 5.66
N PHE A 242 -21.24 -3.61 4.64
CA PHE A 242 -19.90 -3.26 4.15
C PHE A 242 -19.08 -2.53 5.23
N VAL A 243 -19.62 -1.48 5.85
CA VAL A 243 -18.89 -0.70 6.87
C VAL A 243 -18.49 -1.61 8.04
N HIS A 244 -19.41 -2.45 8.51
CA HIS A 244 -19.15 -3.41 9.58
C HIS A 244 -18.07 -4.44 9.17
N SER A 245 -18.28 -5.16 8.07
CA SER A 245 -17.37 -6.22 7.62
C SER A 245 -15.95 -5.71 7.35
N PHE A 246 -15.81 -4.52 6.73
CA PHE A 246 -14.52 -3.90 6.46
C PHE A 246 -13.76 -3.57 7.77
N CYS A 247 -14.45 -3.00 8.75
CA CYS A 247 -13.85 -2.65 10.04
C CYS A 247 -13.41 -3.90 10.82
N ILE A 248 -14.25 -4.93 10.88
CA ILE A 248 -13.93 -6.19 11.57
C ILE A 248 -12.75 -6.88 10.89
N SER A 249 -12.77 -7.00 9.56
CA SER A 249 -11.66 -7.62 8.81
C SER A 249 -10.34 -6.89 9.04
N THR A 250 -10.36 -5.55 9.09
CA THR A 250 -9.18 -4.74 9.39
C THR A 250 -8.66 -5.01 10.82
N LEU A 251 -9.56 -5.12 11.80
CA LEU A 251 -9.19 -5.43 13.18
C LEU A 251 -8.60 -6.83 13.34
N GLU A 252 -9.16 -7.81 12.63
CA GLU A 252 -8.65 -9.18 12.61
C GLU A 252 -7.23 -9.22 12.06
N GLU A 253 -6.93 -8.51 10.97
CA GLU A 253 -5.58 -8.39 10.41
C GLU A 253 -4.59 -7.77 11.43
N TYR A 254 -4.99 -6.72 12.16
CA TYR A 254 -4.18 -6.18 13.25
C TYR A 254 -4.00 -7.17 14.41
N SER A 255 -4.98 -8.03 14.67
CA SER A 255 -4.96 -8.97 15.80
C SER A 255 -3.97 -10.12 15.58
N VAL A 256 -3.87 -10.61 14.34
CA VAL A 256 -2.97 -11.72 13.95
C VAL A 256 -1.60 -11.22 13.47
N SER A 257 -1.45 -9.91 13.26
CA SER A 257 -0.19 -9.29 12.86
C SER A 257 0.93 -9.50 13.89
N PRO A 258 2.19 -9.69 13.44
CA PRO A 258 3.37 -9.74 14.30
C PRO A 258 3.75 -8.36 14.89
N LEU A 259 3.03 -7.29 14.57
CA LEU A 259 3.27 -5.96 15.16
C LEU A 259 2.97 -5.95 16.67
N PRO A 260 3.60 -5.04 17.44
CA PRO A 260 3.30 -4.88 18.86
C PRO A 260 1.80 -4.60 19.08
N LYS A 261 1.19 -5.31 20.04
CA LYS A 261 -0.27 -5.24 20.32
C LYS A 261 -0.78 -3.83 20.64
N CYS A 262 0.09 -2.90 21.06
CA CYS A 262 -0.26 -1.49 21.22
C CYS A 262 -0.83 -0.84 19.94
N HIS A 263 -0.41 -1.28 18.75
CA HIS A 263 -0.97 -0.80 17.47
C HIS A 263 -2.42 -1.22 17.31
N PHE A 264 -2.74 -2.49 17.60
CA PHE A 264 -4.11 -2.98 17.64
C PHE A 264 -4.96 -2.17 18.63
N TYR A 265 -4.52 -2.02 19.90
CA TYR A 265 -5.31 -1.26 20.88
C TYR A 265 -5.56 0.20 20.49
N LYS A 266 -4.53 0.87 19.93
CA LYS A 266 -4.65 2.25 19.46
C LYS A 266 -5.70 2.36 18.35
N PHE A 267 -5.64 1.47 17.37
CA PHE A 267 -6.59 1.46 16.26
C PHE A 267 -8.00 1.11 16.73
N SER A 268 -8.17 0.05 17.53
CA SER A 268 -9.47 -0.34 18.10
C SER A 268 -10.11 0.81 18.89
N ARG A 269 -9.32 1.56 19.66
CA ARG A 269 -9.80 2.76 20.37
C ARG A 269 -10.27 3.86 19.41
N GLN A 270 -9.55 4.11 18.31
CA GLN A 270 -9.92 5.10 17.30
C GLN A 270 -11.24 4.73 16.62
N VAL A 271 -11.38 3.46 16.21
CA VAL A 271 -12.60 2.93 15.59
C VAL A 271 -13.80 3.12 16.53
N ASN A 272 -13.69 2.66 17.79
CA ASN A 272 -14.75 2.83 18.78
C ASN A 272 -15.12 4.30 19.03
N SER A 273 -14.12 5.16 19.18
CA SER A 273 -14.33 6.60 19.38
C SER A 273 -15.14 7.21 18.24
N ARG A 274 -14.87 6.83 16.99
CA ARG A 274 -15.55 7.37 15.81
C ARG A 274 -16.98 6.84 15.69
N TYR A 275 -17.20 5.56 15.96
CA TYR A 275 -18.55 4.98 15.99
C TYR A 275 -19.44 5.62 17.07
N VAL A 276 -18.92 5.79 18.29
CA VAL A 276 -19.65 6.43 19.39
C VAL A 276 -19.94 7.92 19.12
N GLN A 277 -19.06 8.61 18.39
CA GLN A 277 -19.32 9.99 17.98
C GLN A 277 -20.46 10.07 16.94
N LYS A 278 -20.49 9.15 15.99
CA LYS A 278 -21.50 9.11 14.92
C LYS A 278 -22.86 8.63 15.42
N SER A 279 -22.87 7.70 16.38
CA SER A 279 -24.10 7.18 17.01
C SER A 279 -24.91 8.21 17.79
N ARG A 280 -24.24 9.22 18.37
CA ARG A 280 -24.90 10.33 19.05
C ARG A 280 -25.72 11.21 18.10
N VAL A 281 -25.52 11.08 16.79
CA VAL A 281 -26.22 11.86 15.75
C VAL A 281 -27.31 11.02 15.04
N GLN A 282 -27.17 9.69 14.98
CA GLN A 282 -28.15 8.77 14.37
C GLN A 282 -28.34 7.53 15.26
N ILE A 283 -29.44 7.49 16.02
CA ILE A 283 -29.65 6.57 17.16
C ILE A 283 -29.90 5.10 16.77
N SER A 284 -30.19 4.76 15.51
CA SER A 284 -30.54 3.37 15.14
C SER A 284 -29.44 2.54 14.49
N ARG A 285 -28.39 3.15 13.91
CA ARG A 285 -27.41 2.49 13.03
C ARG A 285 -26.06 2.13 13.68
N SER A 286 -25.95 2.27 15.00
CA SER A 286 -24.63 2.26 15.68
C SER A 286 -24.40 1.09 16.63
N LEU A 287 -25.45 0.38 17.01
CA LEU A 287 -25.39 -0.52 18.17
C LEU A 287 -24.63 -1.81 17.85
N ASP A 288 -24.76 -2.35 16.64
CA ASP A 288 -24.14 -3.64 16.29
C ASP A 288 -22.63 -3.53 16.09
N VAL A 289 -22.13 -2.50 15.42
CA VAL A 289 -20.69 -2.30 15.30
C VAL A 289 -20.06 -1.94 16.64
N SER A 290 -20.72 -1.09 17.44
CA SER A 290 -20.24 -0.77 18.79
C SER A 290 -20.24 -2.00 19.69
N ARG A 291 -21.23 -2.90 19.56
CA ARG A 291 -21.29 -4.16 20.31
C ARG A 291 -20.22 -5.15 19.84
N ALA A 292 -20.03 -5.32 18.53
CA ALA A 292 -18.96 -6.16 17.99
C ALA A 292 -17.58 -5.63 18.42
N LEU A 293 -17.36 -4.32 18.33
CA LEU A 293 -16.13 -3.66 18.79
C LEU A 293 -15.93 -3.73 20.30
N LEU A 294 -16.98 -3.63 21.11
CA LEU A 294 -16.91 -3.84 22.55
C LEU A 294 -16.64 -5.30 22.88
N CYS A 295 -17.22 -6.25 22.15
CA CYS A 295 -16.92 -7.68 22.28
C CYS A 295 -15.46 -7.97 21.89
N PHE A 296 -14.96 -7.41 20.79
CA PHE A 296 -13.57 -7.55 20.35
C PHE A 296 -12.59 -6.84 21.28
N LEU A 297 -12.89 -5.62 21.72
CA LEU A 297 -12.09 -4.92 22.73
C LEU A 297 -12.09 -5.67 24.06
N TRP A 298 -13.25 -6.18 24.49
CA TRP A 298 -13.38 -6.97 25.72
C TRP A 298 -12.54 -8.24 25.61
N HIS A 299 -12.68 -9.03 24.54
CA HIS A 299 -11.85 -10.22 24.30
C HIS A 299 -10.36 -9.87 24.21
N SER A 300 -10.02 -8.78 23.54
CA SER A 300 -8.61 -8.40 23.35
C SER A 300 -7.97 -7.76 24.58
N LEU A 301 -8.75 -7.08 25.43
CA LEU A 301 -8.34 -6.63 26.77
C LEU A 301 -8.22 -7.83 27.71
N LEU A 302 -9.14 -8.79 27.63
CA LEU A 302 -9.05 -10.05 28.38
C LEU A 302 -7.75 -10.77 28.01
N CYS A 303 -7.49 -10.98 26.72
CA CYS A 303 -6.23 -11.58 26.24
C CYS A 303 -4.99 -10.75 26.61
N TYR A 304 -5.07 -9.41 26.59
CA TYR A 304 -3.95 -8.56 27.01
C TYR A 304 -3.60 -8.78 28.47
N VAL A 305 -4.62 -8.76 29.32
CA VAL A 305 -4.48 -8.88 30.76
C VAL A 305 -4.05 -10.31 31.11
N GLU A 306 -4.59 -11.32 30.43
CA GLU A 306 -4.14 -12.72 30.57
C GLU A 306 -2.68 -12.89 30.16
N THR A 307 -2.24 -12.25 29.07
CA THR A 307 -0.83 -12.31 28.62
C THR A 307 0.10 -11.59 29.59
N LEU A 308 -0.30 -10.42 30.10
CA LEU A 308 0.43 -9.69 31.14
C LEU A 308 0.51 -10.49 32.45
N ILE A 309 -0.60 -11.11 32.86
CA ILE A 309 -0.66 -11.99 34.03
C ILE A 309 0.28 -13.18 33.83
N ALA A 310 0.23 -13.86 32.68
CA ALA A 310 1.10 -15.00 32.38
C ALA A 310 2.58 -14.62 32.38
N TYR A 311 2.93 -13.45 31.81
CA TYR A 311 4.30 -12.92 31.82
C TYR A 311 4.77 -12.59 33.24
N SER A 312 3.94 -11.89 34.02
CA SER A 312 4.25 -11.56 35.42
C SER A 312 4.35 -12.80 36.32
N LEU A 313 3.52 -13.82 36.10
CA LEU A 313 3.59 -15.09 36.83
C LEU A 313 4.87 -15.87 36.47
N SER A 314 5.25 -15.92 35.19
CA SER A 314 6.50 -16.55 34.76
C SER A 314 7.74 -15.83 35.30
N ASP A 315 7.69 -14.51 35.46
CA ASP A 315 8.80 -13.72 36.03
C ASP A 315 8.86 -13.83 37.55
N CYS A 316 7.71 -13.92 38.24
CA CYS A 316 7.62 -14.21 39.67
C CYS A 316 8.19 -15.60 40.02
N ASP A 317 7.92 -16.62 39.21
CA ASP A 317 8.44 -17.99 39.41
C ASP A 317 9.97 -18.04 39.24
N LYS A 318 10.52 -17.25 38.31
CA LYS A 318 11.97 -17.18 38.06
C LYS A 318 12.74 -16.33 39.07
N THR A 319 12.10 -15.31 39.65
CA THR A 319 12.77 -14.33 40.51
C THR A 319 12.42 -14.44 42.00
N GLY A 320 11.50 -15.34 42.38
CA GLY A 320 11.08 -15.55 43.76
C GLY A 320 10.38 -14.34 44.41
N LYS A 321 9.99 -13.33 43.61
CA LYS A 321 9.34 -12.11 44.10
C LYS A 321 7.86 -12.37 44.41
N LYS A 322 7.43 -12.01 45.63
CA LYS A 322 6.02 -12.13 46.08
C LYS A 322 5.06 -11.34 45.18
N LEU A 323 3.91 -11.94 44.88
CA LEU A 323 2.79 -11.37 44.09
C LEU A 323 2.27 -10.00 44.57
N SER A 324 2.67 -9.53 45.76
CA SER A 324 2.23 -8.27 46.37
C SER A 324 2.75 -6.99 45.71
N LEU A 325 3.60 -7.10 44.68
CA LEU A 325 4.19 -5.97 43.96
C LEU A 325 3.52 -5.70 42.59
N LEU A 326 2.48 -6.44 42.23
CA LEU A 326 1.77 -6.20 40.97
C LEU A 326 0.91 -4.92 41.06
N PRO A 327 0.77 -4.15 39.95
CA PRO A 327 -0.09 -2.97 39.91
C PRO A 327 -1.53 -3.30 40.36
N PRO A 328 -2.22 -2.40 41.09
CA PRO A 328 -3.55 -2.66 41.66
C PRO A 328 -4.61 -3.15 40.65
N LEU A 329 -4.50 -2.72 39.39
CA LEU A 329 -5.36 -3.16 38.29
C LEU A 329 -5.18 -4.64 37.94
N LEU A 330 -3.97 -5.19 38.05
CA LEU A 330 -3.70 -6.62 37.83
C LEU A 330 -4.24 -7.48 38.99
N VAL A 331 -4.14 -6.97 40.22
CA VAL A 331 -4.67 -7.64 41.42
C VAL A 331 -6.20 -7.74 41.35
N LEU A 332 -6.88 -6.69 40.88
CA LEU A 332 -8.33 -6.68 40.70
C LEU A 332 -8.81 -7.67 39.65
N VAL A 333 -8.10 -7.80 38.52
CA VAL A 333 -8.48 -8.78 37.48
C VAL A 333 -8.21 -10.21 37.93
N LEU A 334 -7.11 -10.46 38.65
CA LEU A 334 -6.85 -11.77 39.27
C LEU A 334 -7.92 -12.14 40.31
N HIS A 335 -8.41 -11.18 41.09
CA HIS A 335 -9.49 -11.41 42.05
C HIS A 335 -10.83 -11.72 41.37
N GLN A 336 -11.14 -11.03 40.26
CA GLN A 336 -12.35 -11.32 39.47
C GLN A 336 -12.26 -12.69 38.78
N ASN A 337 -11.10 -13.10 38.26
CA ASN A 337 -10.93 -14.39 37.61
C ASN A 337 -10.97 -15.57 38.60
N LYS A 338 -10.54 -15.34 39.85
CA LYS A 338 -10.69 -16.30 40.96
C LYS A 338 -12.16 -16.45 41.40
N GLN A 339 -12.97 -15.39 41.28
CA GLN A 339 -14.41 -15.43 41.55
C GLN A 339 -15.24 -16.04 40.41
N SER A 340 -14.80 -15.96 39.15
CA SER A 340 -15.43 -16.68 38.04
C SER A 340 -15.06 -18.16 38.02
N SER A 341 -13.81 -18.52 38.37
CA SER A 341 -13.40 -19.93 38.50
C SER A 341 -14.08 -20.67 39.67
N SER A 342 -14.44 -19.96 40.75
CA SER A 342 -15.24 -20.53 41.85
C SER A 342 -16.74 -20.65 41.56
N ARG A 343 -17.25 -19.96 40.52
CA ARG A 343 -18.64 -20.15 40.04
C ARG A 343 -18.81 -21.31 39.05
N VAL A 344 -17.72 -21.83 38.48
CA VAL A 344 -17.76 -23.00 37.56
C VAL A 344 -17.65 -24.35 38.31
N ARG A 345 -17.38 -24.36 39.63
CA ARG A 345 -17.32 -25.60 40.43
C ARG A 345 -18.62 -26.02 41.13
N TYR A 346 -19.75 -25.35 40.87
CA TYR A 346 -21.07 -25.74 41.40
C TYR A 346 -22.12 -25.94 40.29
N ALA A 347 -21.69 -26.47 39.14
CA ALA A 347 -22.58 -26.99 38.10
C ALA A 347 -22.11 -28.36 37.59
N ALA A 348 -21.66 -29.21 38.52
CA ALA A 348 -21.39 -30.62 38.29
C ALA A 348 -21.61 -31.40 39.59
N VAL A 349 -22.89 -31.52 39.99
CA VAL A 349 -23.51 -32.70 40.64
C VAL A 349 -24.96 -32.73 40.20
#